data_AF-A0A2T5HIQ2-F1
#
_entry.id   AF-A0A2T5HIQ2-F1
#
_cell.length_a   1.000
_cell.length_b   1.000
_cell.length_c   1.000
_cell.angle_alpha   90.00
_cell.angle_beta   90.00
_cell.angle_gamma   90.00
#
_symmetry.space_group_name_H-M   'P 1'
#
loop_
_entity.id
_entity.type
_entity.pdbx_description
1 polymer ?
#
loop_
_entity_poly.entity_id
_entity_poly.type
_entity_poly.pdbx_seq_one_letter_code
_entity_poly.pdbx_strand_id
1 'polypeptide(L)'
;MKRDNFTADRVASFKCKSGSKQTFFWDGKIPGLGLRVTSNEAKSYIFQAELYGKTVRITIGSIQAWPLGKAQTEAARLKVLIDQGIDPRQQAAEQCAKAEAAEALKKSKEALVNDAWQAYLAYQKDKMNHAHIERGKRWGERHLKDHENLSQAGGDPKKRGGGVTTQGVLYPLLQLRMTDINANVLKEWQRKEAETRANNARQGFEMFRAFWRWCVSRTEYGVVIDPLVVESKDLRDEVPSRKSKQFDVLQRSHLSAWFAAVRALNPVISAYLQALLLTGARREEMASLTWQDIDFQWNSIWVKDKVHEEGRKIPLTPYLASLLAALPRRNQWVFSSVSAANGRIAEPRIPHNRALSVAGLPPVTLHGLRRTFASLAEWVEMPRGIVAQIMGHAPSATAERHYINRPLELLAVWHGKYEAWILQEAGINFAPTQAGLHAVK
;
A
#
# COMPACT_ATOMS: atom_id res chain seq x y z
N MET A 1 -3.42 -19.55 -65.89
CA MET A 1 -2.03 -19.70 -65.42
C MET A 1 -1.45 -20.98 -66.02
N LYS A 2 -0.23 -20.95 -66.54
CA LYS A 2 0.47 -22.16 -67.02
C LYS A 2 0.82 -23.04 -65.82
N ARG A 3 0.43 -24.31 -65.86
CA ARG A 3 0.76 -25.33 -64.85
C ARG A 3 1.79 -26.28 -65.44
N ASP A 4 2.85 -26.57 -64.68
CA ASP A 4 3.95 -27.44 -65.10
C ASP A 4 4.05 -28.60 -64.12
N ASN A 5 4.20 -29.84 -64.60
CA ASN A 5 4.41 -30.97 -63.71
C ASN A 5 5.77 -30.83 -63.02
N PHE A 6 5.79 -30.72 -61.70
CA PHE A 6 7.02 -30.59 -60.95
C PHE A 6 7.80 -31.92 -60.95
N THR A 7 9.07 -31.84 -61.34
CA THR A 7 10.11 -32.86 -61.13
C THR A 7 11.30 -32.19 -60.45
N ALA A 8 12.18 -32.95 -59.80
CA ALA A 8 13.33 -32.38 -59.08
C ALA A 8 14.18 -31.47 -59.98
N ASP A 9 14.49 -31.92 -61.19
CA ASP A 9 15.28 -31.16 -62.17
C ASP A 9 14.55 -29.90 -62.65
N ARG A 10 13.23 -29.98 -62.84
CA ARG A 10 12.42 -28.86 -63.33
C ARG A 10 12.20 -27.80 -62.26
N VAL A 11 12.04 -28.22 -61.01
CA VAL A 11 12.02 -27.32 -59.85
C VAL A 11 13.35 -26.58 -59.71
N ALA A 12 14.47 -27.29 -59.93
CA ALA A 12 15.79 -26.69 -59.92
C ALA A 12 16.01 -25.72 -61.10
N SER A 13 15.42 -25.95 -62.27
CA SER A 13 15.63 -25.09 -63.45
C SER A 13 14.83 -23.79 -63.45
N PHE A 14 13.78 -23.64 -62.63
CA PHE A 14 12.99 -22.41 -62.60
C PHE A 14 13.80 -21.21 -62.11
N LYS A 15 13.62 -20.06 -62.77
CA LYS A 15 14.27 -18.78 -62.42
C LYS A 15 13.23 -17.68 -62.22
N CYS A 16 13.58 -16.68 -61.42
CA CYS A 16 12.72 -15.51 -61.25
C CYS A 16 12.70 -14.70 -62.56
N LYS A 17 11.52 -14.23 -62.97
CA LYS A 17 11.37 -13.39 -64.15
C LYS A 17 12.14 -12.07 -63.98
N SER A 18 12.86 -11.65 -65.01
CA SER A 18 13.63 -10.40 -65.01
C SER A 18 12.75 -9.19 -64.63
N GLY A 19 13.23 -8.36 -63.71
CA GLY A 19 12.50 -7.20 -63.17
C GLY A 19 11.44 -7.50 -62.10
N SER A 20 11.19 -8.76 -61.74
CA SER A 20 10.21 -9.13 -60.71
C SER A 20 10.88 -9.46 -59.37
N LYS A 21 10.26 -9.06 -58.24
CA LYS A 21 10.75 -9.40 -56.89
C LYS A 21 10.59 -10.88 -56.54
N GLN A 22 9.57 -11.53 -57.08
CA GLN A 22 9.31 -12.96 -56.92
C GLN A 22 8.45 -13.49 -58.08
N THR A 23 8.62 -14.76 -58.43
CA THR A 23 7.83 -15.47 -59.44
C THR A 23 7.22 -16.73 -58.84
N PHE A 24 5.98 -17.04 -59.18
CA PHE A 24 5.25 -18.22 -58.73
C PHE A 24 5.02 -19.18 -59.89
N PHE A 25 5.43 -20.43 -59.73
CA PHE A 25 5.13 -21.55 -60.61
C PHE A 25 4.14 -22.48 -59.93
N TRP A 26 3.30 -23.19 -60.69
CA TRP A 26 2.24 -24.05 -60.13
C TRP A 26 2.37 -25.46 -60.67
N ASP A 27 2.21 -26.45 -59.80
CA ASP A 27 2.25 -27.85 -60.16
C ASP A 27 1.01 -28.24 -60.97
N GLY A 28 1.21 -29.06 -62.00
CA GLY A 28 0.12 -29.65 -62.78
C GLY A 28 -0.53 -30.85 -62.09
N LYS A 29 0.20 -31.57 -61.23
CA LYS A 29 -0.25 -32.82 -60.60
C LYS A 29 -0.97 -32.60 -59.28
N ILE A 30 -0.41 -31.79 -58.38
CA ILE A 30 -0.98 -31.52 -57.05
C ILE A 30 -1.68 -30.16 -57.03
N PRO A 31 -3.02 -30.10 -56.91
CA PRO A 31 -3.76 -28.84 -56.86
C PRO A 31 -3.28 -27.94 -55.72
N GLY A 32 -3.00 -26.67 -56.04
CA GLY A 32 -2.58 -25.67 -55.07
C GLY A 32 -1.11 -25.70 -54.70
N LEU A 33 -0.34 -26.73 -55.07
CA LEU A 33 1.12 -26.73 -54.90
C LEU A 33 1.77 -25.77 -55.91
N GLY A 34 2.69 -24.95 -55.43
CA GLY A 34 3.49 -24.06 -56.25
C GLY A 34 4.92 -23.90 -55.74
N LEU A 35 5.74 -23.21 -56.54
CA LEU A 35 7.12 -22.87 -56.24
C LEU A 35 7.27 -21.36 -56.31
N ARG A 36 7.67 -20.76 -55.19
CA ARG A 36 8.07 -19.35 -55.13
C ARG A 36 9.58 -19.25 -55.36
N VAL A 37 9.98 -18.45 -56.35
CA VAL A 37 11.37 -18.12 -56.65
C VAL A 37 11.56 -16.61 -56.44
N THR A 38 12.45 -16.20 -55.54
CA THR A 38 12.74 -14.77 -55.28
C THR A 38 13.77 -14.23 -56.27
N SER A 39 13.94 -12.90 -56.31
CA SER A 39 14.98 -12.24 -57.12
C SER A 39 16.40 -12.71 -56.83
N ASN A 40 16.66 -13.20 -55.61
CA ASN A 40 17.94 -13.77 -55.18
C ASN A 40 18.02 -15.28 -55.50
N GLU A 41 17.14 -15.78 -56.36
CA GLU A 41 17.00 -17.18 -56.77
C GLU A 41 16.71 -18.18 -55.63
N ALA A 42 16.32 -17.70 -54.44
CA ALA A 42 15.88 -18.56 -53.35
C ALA A 42 14.52 -19.20 -53.69
N LYS A 43 14.43 -20.53 -53.51
CA LYS A 43 13.29 -21.35 -53.93
C LYS A 43 12.60 -21.96 -52.72
N SER A 44 11.28 -21.81 -52.64
CA SER A 44 10.45 -22.43 -51.61
C SER A 44 9.15 -22.97 -52.19
N TYR A 45 8.77 -24.17 -51.79
CA TYR A 45 7.43 -24.69 -52.08
C TYR A 45 6.39 -23.89 -51.30
N ILE A 46 5.29 -23.61 -51.97
CA ILE A 46 4.13 -22.93 -51.40
C ILE A 46 2.87 -23.72 -51.71
N PHE A 47 1.86 -23.56 -50.88
CA PHE A 47 0.50 -23.99 -51.14
C PHE A 47 -0.39 -22.76 -51.25
N GLN A 48 -1.32 -22.76 -52.21
CA GLN A 48 -2.33 -21.72 -52.35
C GLN A 48 -3.69 -22.31 -52.72
N ALA A 49 -4.70 -21.90 -51.97
CA ALA A 49 -6.10 -22.24 -52.23
C ALA A 49 -7.00 -21.05 -51.87
N GLU A 50 -8.29 -21.17 -52.17
CA GLU A 50 -9.31 -20.21 -51.78
C GLU A 50 -10.14 -20.80 -50.63
N LEU A 51 -10.37 -20.01 -49.59
CA LEU A 51 -11.19 -20.36 -48.43
C LEU A 51 -12.06 -19.15 -48.06
N TYR A 52 -13.39 -19.33 -48.01
CA TYR A 52 -14.37 -18.27 -47.75
C TYR A 52 -14.16 -17.00 -48.61
N GLY A 53 -13.91 -17.17 -49.92
CA GLY A 53 -13.71 -16.06 -50.86
C GLY A 53 -12.36 -15.34 -50.72
N LYS A 54 -11.43 -15.85 -49.90
CA LYS A 54 -10.11 -15.27 -49.67
C LYS A 54 -9.00 -16.24 -50.09
N THR A 55 -7.94 -15.71 -50.70
CA THR A 55 -6.76 -16.51 -51.04
C THR A 55 -5.93 -16.81 -49.78
N VAL A 56 -5.77 -18.10 -49.46
CA VAL A 56 -4.88 -18.62 -48.43
C VAL A 56 -3.59 -19.06 -49.10
N ARG A 57 -2.45 -18.51 -48.69
CA ARG A 57 -1.12 -18.94 -49.16
C ARG A 57 -0.23 -19.30 -47.98
N ILE A 58 0.37 -20.49 -48.03
CA ILE A 58 1.22 -21.07 -46.99
C ILE A 58 2.56 -21.44 -47.62
N THR A 59 3.67 -21.16 -46.94
CA THR A 59 4.99 -21.65 -47.38
C THR A 59 5.22 -23.01 -46.74
N ILE A 60 5.48 -24.04 -47.54
CA ILE A 60 5.77 -25.40 -47.07
C ILE A 60 7.22 -25.49 -46.59
N GLY A 61 8.16 -24.96 -47.39
CA GLY A 61 9.58 -24.92 -47.03
C GLY A 61 10.52 -24.70 -48.21
N SER A 62 11.81 -24.54 -47.94
CA SER A 62 12.83 -24.40 -48.99
C SER A 62 13.05 -25.72 -49.73
N ILE A 63 13.47 -25.64 -50.99
CA ILE A 63 13.75 -26.86 -51.78
C ILE A 63 14.94 -27.66 -51.23
N GLN A 64 15.81 -27.03 -50.43
CA GLN A 64 16.93 -27.68 -49.76
C GLN A 64 16.49 -28.50 -48.54
N ALA A 65 15.54 -27.98 -47.77
CA ALA A 65 15.03 -28.65 -46.56
C ALA A 65 13.89 -29.64 -46.87
N TRP A 66 13.17 -29.45 -47.96
CA TRP A 66 11.99 -30.25 -48.32
C TRP A 66 12.17 -30.96 -49.66
N PRO A 67 12.33 -32.29 -49.67
CA PRO A 67 12.23 -33.07 -50.90
C PRO A 67 10.86 -32.89 -51.57
N LEU A 68 10.82 -32.88 -52.91
CA LEU A 68 9.58 -32.66 -53.68
C LEU A 68 8.44 -33.58 -53.25
N GLY A 69 8.70 -34.88 -53.05
CA GLY A 69 7.68 -35.83 -52.62
C GLY A 69 7.05 -35.47 -51.27
N LYS A 70 7.86 -35.01 -50.29
CA LYS A 70 7.34 -34.54 -49.00
C LYS A 70 6.53 -33.25 -49.15
N ALA A 71 6.94 -32.34 -50.04
CA ALA A 71 6.18 -31.12 -50.33
C ALA A 71 4.84 -31.41 -51.02
N GLN A 72 4.78 -32.42 -51.89
CA GLN A 72 3.54 -32.88 -52.52
C GLN A 72 2.56 -33.47 -51.49
N THR A 73 3.04 -34.34 -50.61
CA THR A 73 2.23 -34.90 -49.51
C THR A 73 1.69 -33.80 -48.59
N GLU A 74 2.53 -32.82 -48.23
CA GLU A 74 2.10 -31.72 -47.37
C GLU A 74 1.09 -30.79 -48.06
N ALA A 75 1.27 -30.50 -49.35
CA ALA A 75 0.27 -29.75 -50.12
C ALA A 75 -1.08 -30.47 -50.21
N ALA A 76 -1.08 -31.80 -50.36
CA ALA A 76 -2.30 -32.60 -50.32
C ALA A 76 -2.97 -32.53 -48.93
N ARG A 77 -2.20 -32.61 -47.84
CA ARG A 77 -2.72 -32.45 -46.47
C ARG A 77 -3.34 -31.06 -46.25
N LEU A 78 -2.66 -29.99 -46.69
CA LEU A 78 -3.16 -28.62 -46.61
C LEU A 78 -4.45 -28.43 -47.44
N LYS A 79 -4.55 -29.10 -48.59
CA LYS A 79 -5.76 -29.10 -49.41
C LYS A 79 -6.95 -29.72 -48.67
N VAL A 80 -6.76 -30.87 -48.03
CA VAL A 80 -7.81 -31.53 -47.23
C VAL A 80 -8.32 -30.63 -46.11
N LEU A 81 -7.44 -29.91 -45.41
CA LEU A 81 -7.85 -28.97 -44.35
C LEU A 81 -8.70 -27.82 -44.90
N ILE A 82 -8.31 -27.24 -46.05
CA ILE A 82 -9.08 -26.18 -46.70
C ILE A 82 -10.44 -26.69 -47.16
N ASP A 83 -10.52 -27.93 -47.68
CA ASP A 83 -11.77 -28.54 -48.12
C ASP A 83 -12.73 -28.82 -46.95
N GLN A 84 -12.19 -29.01 -45.75
CA GLN A 84 -12.94 -29.09 -44.49
C GLN A 84 -13.32 -27.72 -43.92
N GLY A 85 -12.95 -26.63 -44.59
CA GLY A 85 -13.24 -25.25 -44.15
C GLY A 85 -12.28 -24.71 -43.09
N ILE A 86 -11.14 -25.37 -42.83
CA ILE A 86 -10.18 -25.02 -41.77
C ILE A 86 -8.99 -24.26 -42.39
N ASP A 87 -8.70 -23.02 -41.95
CA ASP A 87 -7.45 -22.34 -42.32
C ASP A 87 -6.28 -22.92 -41.51
N PRO A 88 -5.28 -23.60 -42.13
CA PRO A 88 -4.18 -24.22 -41.39
C PRO A 88 -3.33 -23.22 -40.60
N ARG A 89 -3.31 -21.93 -40.97
CA ARG A 89 -2.58 -20.88 -40.23
C ARG A 89 -3.29 -20.54 -38.93
N GLN A 90 -4.62 -20.48 -38.95
CA GLN A 90 -5.43 -20.25 -37.75
C GLN A 90 -5.37 -21.47 -36.82
N GLN A 91 -5.48 -22.69 -37.37
CA GLN A 91 -5.33 -23.92 -36.58
C GLN A 91 -3.97 -24.01 -35.88
N ALA A 92 -2.87 -23.71 -36.59
CA ALA A 92 -1.54 -23.70 -36.00
C ALA A 92 -1.39 -22.61 -34.92
N ALA A 93 -1.93 -21.41 -35.16
CA ALA A 93 -1.93 -20.33 -34.18
C ALA A 93 -2.75 -20.70 -32.92
N GLU A 94 -3.91 -21.32 -33.08
CA GLU A 94 -4.74 -21.82 -31.98
C GLU A 94 -4.03 -22.92 -31.18
N GLN A 95 -3.34 -23.86 -31.86
CA GLN A 95 -2.57 -24.90 -31.18
C GLN A 95 -1.40 -24.31 -30.38
N CYS A 96 -0.66 -23.35 -30.96
CA CYS A 96 0.41 -22.65 -30.27
C CYS A 96 -0.13 -21.89 -29.04
N ALA A 97 -1.21 -21.12 -29.21
CA ALA A 97 -1.86 -20.41 -28.13
C ALA A 97 -2.39 -21.35 -27.03
N LYS A 98 -2.93 -22.52 -27.40
CA LYS A 98 -3.35 -23.56 -26.43
C LYS A 98 -2.16 -24.13 -25.65
N ALA A 99 -1.04 -24.40 -26.33
CA ALA A 99 0.17 -24.90 -25.67
C ALA A 99 0.77 -23.85 -24.73
N GLU A 100 0.86 -22.60 -25.17
CA GLU A 100 1.30 -21.46 -24.35
C GLU A 100 0.37 -21.24 -23.15
N ALA A 101 -0.94 -21.30 -23.34
CA ALA A 101 -1.92 -21.19 -22.26
C ALA A 101 -1.82 -22.35 -21.26
N ALA A 102 -1.56 -23.58 -21.73
CA ALA A 102 -1.37 -24.74 -20.88
C ALA A 102 -0.09 -24.62 -20.03
N GLU A 103 1.01 -24.16 -20.63
CA GLU A 103 2.26 -23.92 -19.91
C GLU A 103 2.13 -22.76 -18.92
N ALA A 104 1.45 -21.67 -19.31
CA ALA A 104 1.14 -20.56 -18.41
C ALA A 104 0.29 -21.02 -17.22
N LEU A 105 -0.75 -21.83 -17.46
CA LEU A 105 -1.58 -22.38 -16.40
C LEU A 105 -0.80 -23.32 -15.47
N LYS A 106 0.11 -24.13 -16.02
CA LYS A 106 1.00 -24.99 -15.22
C LYS A 106 1.88 -24.13 -14.30
N LYS A 107 2.52 -23.10 -14.84
CA LYS A 107 3.32 -22.14 -14.07
C LYS A 107 2.49 -21.45 -13.00
N SER A 108 1.27 -21.01 -13.31
CA SER A 108 0.34 -20.42 -12.35
C SER A 108 -0.02 -21.39 -11.22
N LYS A 109 -0.19 -22.68 -11.50
CA LYS A 109 -0.51 -23.70 -10.49
C LYS A 109 0.65 -23.97 -9.53
N GLU A 110 1.88 -23.83 -10.01
CA GLU A 110 3.11 -24.01 -9.24
C GLU A 110 3.53 -22.75 -8.48
N ALA A 111 2.93 -21.59 -8.77
CA ALA A 111 3.28 -20.31 -8.16
C ALA A 111 3.10 -20.34 -6.63
N LEU A 112 4.14 -19.92 -5.91
CA LEU A 112 4.06 -19.72 -4.47
C LEU A 112 3.35 -18.41 -4.15
N VAL A 113 2.69 -18.38 -2.99
CA VAL A 113 2.09 -17.17 -2.44
C VAL A 113 3.16 -16.10 -2.22
N ASN A 114 4.39 -16.47 -1.82
CA ASN A 114 5.49 -15.53 -1.68
C ASN A 114 5.82 -14.78 -2.98
N ASP A 115 5.87 -15.48 -4.12
CA ASP A 115 6.24 -14.86 -5.41
C ASP A 115 5.20 -13.80 -5.80
N ALA A 116 3.92 -14.15 -5.70
CA ALA A 116 2.82 -13.22 -5.91
C ALA A 116 2.83 -12.06 -4.90
N TRP A 117 3.18 -12.33 -3.64
CA TRP A 117 3.29 -11.31 -2.58
C TRP A 117 4.42 -10.32 -2.88
N GLN A 118 5.59 -10.78 -3.32
CA GLN A 118 6.68 -9.88 -3.71
C GLN A 118 6.29 -9.02 -4.93
N ALA A 119 5.60 -9.60 -5.92
CA ALA A 119 5.05 -8.84 -7.04
C ALA A 119 4.04 -7.78 -6.57
N TYR A 120 3.21 -8.10 -5.58
CA TYR A 120 2.28 -7.16 -4.97
C TYR A 120 3.00 -6.01 -4.25
N LEU A 121 4.04 -6.30 -3.46
CA LEU A 121 4.84 -5.26 -2.80
C LEU A 121 5.55 -4.35 -3.81
N ALA A 122 6.08 -4.92 -4.89
CA ALA A 122 6.70 -4.16 -5.98
C ALA A 122 5.68 -3.24 -6.67
N TYR A 123 4.48 -3.76 -6.98
CA TYR A 123 3.38 -2.97 -7.53
C TYR A 123 2.98 -1.81 -6.61
N GLN A 124 2.89 -2.04 -5.30
CA GLN A 124 2.54 -0.98 -4.36
C GLN A 124 3.66 0.05 -4.24
N LYS A 125 4.93 -0.39 -4.23
CA LYS A 125 6.10 0.50 -4.20
C LYS A 125 6.18 1.40 -5.43
N ASP A 126 5.86 0.87 -6.61
CA ASP A 126 5.74 1.67 -7.84
C ASP A 126 4.62 2.71 -7.72
N LYS A 127 3.43 2.28 -7.27
CA LYS A 127 2.27 3.17 -7.04
C LYS A 127 2.55 4.30 -6.04
N MET A 128 3.47 4.11 -5.10
CA MET A 128 3.90 5.17 -4.17
C MET A 128 4.55 6.36 -4.88
N ASN A 129 5.16 6.14 -6.05
CA ASN A 129 5.85 7.17 -6.83
C ASN A 129 4.91 7.94 -7.80
N HIS A 130 3.67 7.50 -7.94
CA HIS A 130 2.71 8.16 -8.84
C HIS A 130 2.22 9.48 -8.24
N ALA A 131 2.63 10.60 -8.84
CA ALA A 131 2.30 11.95 -8.35
C ALA A 131 0.80 12.29 -8.45
N HIS A 132 0.09 11.75 -9.44
CA HIS A 132 -1.35 12.01 -9.64
C HIS A 132 -2.25 11.28 -8.62
N ILE A 133 -1.71 10.31 -7.88
CA ILE A 133 -2.47 9.61 -6.84
C ILE A 133 -2.32 10.41 -5.54
N GLU A 134 -3.44 10.89 -5.02
CA GLU A 134 -3.49 11.61 -3.73
C GLU A 134 -2.71 10.85 -2.65
N ARG A 135 -1.95 11.58 -1.80
CA ARG A 135 -1.11 10.98 -0.75
C ARG A 135 -1.89 10.02 0.17
N GLY A 136 -3.16 10.29 0.44
CA GLY A 136 -4.03 9.42 1.25
C GLY A 136 -4.51 8.14 0.55
N LYS A 137 -4.36 8.05 -0.77
CA LYS A 137 -4.78 6.91 -1.61
C LYS A 137 -3.63 5.99 -2.03
N ARG A 138 -2.38 6.37 -1.73
CA ARG A 138 -1.17 5.56 -1.92
C ARG A 138 -0.56 5.17 -0.57
N TRP A 139 0.27 4.13 -0.57
CA TRP A 139 0.94 3.70 0.66
C TRP A 139 2.01 4.71 1.10
N GLY A 140 2.25 4.79 2.40
CA GLY A 140 3.44 5.44 2.96
C GLY A 140 4.50 4.42 3.31
N GLU A 141 5.75 4.86 3.49
CA GLU A 141 6.89 3.99 3.85
C GLU A 141 6.61 3.12 5.08
N ARG A 142 5.94 3.68 6.10
CA ARG A 142 5.59 2.92 7.31
C ARG A 142 4.63 1.77 7.00
N HIS A 143 3.65 2.00 6.13
CA HIS A 143 2.67 0.98 5.77
C HIS A 143 3.30 -0.13 4.95
N LEU A 144 4.19 0.20 4.01
CA LEU A 144 5.02 -0.78 3.31
C LEU A 144 5.88 -1.58 4.31
N LYS A 145 6.51 -0.89 5.27
CA LYS A 145 7.35 -1.56 6.28
C LYS A 145 6.55 -2.50 7.16
N ASP A 146 5.32 -2.15 7.51
CA ASP A 146 4.45 -3.05 8.26
C ASP A 146 4.14 -4.32 7.45
N HIS A 147 3.91 -4.24 6.13
CA HIS A 147 3.75 -5.43 5.28
C HIS A 147 5.01 -6.30 5.29
N GLU A 148 6.19 -5.70 5.07
CA GLU A 148 7.46 -6.43 5.12
C GLU A 148 7.64 -7.16 6.46
N ASN A 149 7.42 -6.47 7.58
CA ASN A 149 7.57 -7.03 8.92
C ASN A 149 6.59 -8.18 9.18
N LEU A 150 5.33 -8.09 8.70
CA LEU A 150 4.36 -9.16 8.86
C LEU A 150 4.62 -10.35 7.91
N SER A 151 5.42 -10.16 6.85
CA SER A 151 5.81 -11.20 5.90
C SER A 151 7.20 -11.80 6.10
N GLN A 152 7.99 -11.33 7.07
CA GLN A 152 9.39 -11.76 7.23
C GLN A 152 9.54 -13.20 7.75
N ALA A 153 10.61 -13.89 7.38
CA ALA A 153 10.95 -15.22 7.89
C ALA A 153 11.27 -15.24 9.40
N GLY A 154 11.79 -14.12 9.92
CA GLY A 154 12.39 -14.06 11.26
C GLY A 154 13.82 -14.61 11.27
N GLY A 155 14.45 -14.65 12.45
CA GLY A 155 15.81 -15.19 12.63
C GLY A 155 16.94 -14.16 12.53
N ASP A 156 16.67 -12.96 12.01
CA ASP A 156 17.67 -11.88 11.97
C ASP A 156 17.98 -11.33 13.37
N PRO A 157 19.20 -10.84 13.64
CA PRO A 157 19.50 -10.15 14.89
C PRO A 157 18.58 -8.94 15.13
N LYS A 158 18.03 -8.81 16.34
CA LYS A 158 17.21 -7.64 16.70
C LYS A 158 18.06 -6.37 16.69
N LYS A 159 17.53 -5.30 16.09
CA LYS A 159 18.18 -3.96 16.09
C LYS A 159 18.36 -3.35 17.48
N ARG A 160 17.56 -3.78 18.46
CA ARG A 160 17.60 -3.31 19.85
C ARG A 160 17.26 -4.47 20.79
N GLY A 161 18.04 -4.62 21.86
CA GLY A 161 17.95 -5.74 22.79
C GLY A 161 18.59 -7.02 22.26
N GLY A 162 18.73 -8.03 23.12
CA GLY A 162 19.26 -9.34 22.72
C GLY A 162 18.24 -10.21 21.99
N GLY A 163 18.74 -11.15 21.18
CA GLY A 163 17.97 -12.19 20.48
C GLY A 163 17.66 -11.90 19.02
N VAL A 164 16.89 -12.81 18.40
CA VAL A 164 16.53 -12.78 16.97
C VAL A 164 15.09 -12.31 16.73
N THR A 165 14.81 -11.83 15.53
CA THR A 165 13.48 -11.41 15.09
C THR A 165 12.54 -12.60 15.03
N THR A 166 11.29 -12.37 15.40
CA THR A 166 10.24 -13.38 15.27
C THR A 166 9.72 -13.37 13.83
N GLN A 167 9.41 -14.56 13.32
CA GLN A 167 8.71 -14.75 12.05
C GLN A 167 7.43 -13.89 11.99
N GLY A 168 7.14 -13.29 10.84
CA GLY A 168 5.90 -12.55 10.60
C GLY A 168 4.67 -13.48 10.54
N VAL A 169 3.48 -12.96 10.86
CA VAL A 169 2.24 -13.76 10.84
C VAL A 169 1.89 -14.29 9.44
N LEU A 170 2.27 -13.59 8.39
CA LEU A 170 1.95 -13.98 7.01
C LEU A 170 2.90 -15.03 6.47
N TYR A 171 4.12 -15.11 7.00
CA TYR A 171 5.18 -15.95 6.43
C TYR A 171 4.78 -17.42 6.25
N PRO A 172 4.05 -18.09 7.18
CA PRO A 172 3.56 -19.45 6.95
C PRO A 172 2.70 -19.59 5.68
N LEU A 173 1.81 -18.61 5.41
CA LEU A 173 1.00 -18.61 4.20
C LEU A 173 1.84 -18.38 2.94
N LEU A 174 2.91 -17.58 3.04
CA LEU A 174 3.79 -17.29 1.91
C LEU A 174 4.55 -18.53 1.41
N GLN A 175 4.73 -19.55 2.25
CA GLN A 175 5.38 -20.81 1.87
C GLN A 175 4.47 -21.78 1.11
N LEU A 176 3.16 -21.49 1.03
CA LEU A 176 2.19 -22.34 0.34
C LEU A 176 2.12 -21.99 -1.15
N ARG A 177 1.62 -22.94 -1.95
CA ARG A 177 1.23 -22.64 -3.34
C ARG A 177 -0.08 -21.86 -3.34
N MET A 178 -0.27 -21.00 -4.35
CA MET A 178 -1.51 -20.24 -4.52
C MET A 178 -2.74 -21.16 -4.58
N THR A 179 -2.61 -22.35 -5.18
CA THR A 179 -3.66 -23.37 -5.32
C THR A 179 -4.01 -24.08 -4.00
N ASP A 180 -3.13 -24.06 -3.01
CA ASP A 180 -3.35 -24.72 -1.72
C ASP A 180 -4.12 -23.81 -0.73
N ILE A 181 -4.28 -22.52 -1.06
CA ILE A 181 -5.01 -21.57 -0.21
C ILE A 181 -6.52 -21.79 -0.36
N ASN A 182 -7.16 -22.17 0.74
CA ASN A 182 -8.61 -22.30 0.85
C ASN A 182 -9.11 -21.75 2.19
N ALA A 183 -10.43 -21.68 2.36
CA ALA A 183 -11.05 -21.12 3.56
C ALA A 183 -10.61 -21.82 4.85
N ASN A 184 -10.42 -23.15 4.84
CA ASN A 184 -10.00 -23.91 6.03
C ASN A 184 -8.55 -23.60 6.41
N VAL A 185 -7.64 -23.56 5.42
CA VAL A 185 -6.23 -23.19 5.63
C VAL A 185 -6.12 -21.79 6.25
N LEU A 186 -6.86 -20.81 5.72
CA LEU A 186 -6.88 -19.46 6.27
C LEU A 186 -7.50 -19.41 7.68
N LYS A 187 -8.52 -20.23 7.95
CA LYS A 187 -9.18 -20.31 9.25
C LYS A 187 -8.24 -20.87 10.32
N GLU A 188 -7.58 -21.99 10.04
CA GLU A 188 -6.61 -22.63 10.94
C GLU A 188 -5.41 -21.70 11.21
N TRP A 189 -4.90 -21.07 10.15
CA TRP A 189 -3.86 -20.05 10.27
C TRP A 189 -4.31 -18.90 11.18
N GLN A 190 -5.51 -18.33 10.94
CA GLN A 190 -6.02 -17.20 11.72
C GLN A 190 -6.18 -17.55 13.19
N ARG A 191 -6.68 -18.75 13.51
CA ARG A 191 -6.84 -19.24 14.88
C ARG A 191 -5.49 -19.37 15.57
N LYS A 192 -4.55 -20.10 14.97
CA LYS A 192 -3.21 -20.33 15.51
C LYS A 192 -2.47 -19.02 15.78
N GLU A 193 -2.53 -18.09 14.84
CA GLU A 193 -1.86 -16.79 14.99
C GLU A 193 -2.56 -15.88 16.00
N ALA A 194 -3.88 -16.00 16.15
CA ALA A 194 -4.64 -15.20 17.10
C ALA A 194 -4.35 -15.55 18.57
N GLU A 195 -4.05 -16.82 18.88
CA GLU A 195 -3.77 -17.30 20.24
C GLU A 195 -2.65 -16.51 20.93
N THR A 196 -1.56 -16.25 20.21
CA THR A 196 -0.38 -15.57 20.77
C THR A 196 -0.28 -14.12 20.35
N ARG A 197 -0.81 -13.75 19.17
CA ARG A 197 -0.61 -12.44 18.55
C ARG A 197 -1.83 -11.92 17.79
N ALA A 198 -3.00 -11.99 18.44
CA ALA A 198 -4.30 -11.51 17.96
C ALA A 198 -4.29 -10.24 17.08
N ASN A 199 -3.63 -9.17 17.52
CA ASN A 199 -3.58 -7.92 16.76
C ASN A 199 -2.82 -8.07 15.44
N ASN A 200 -1.68 -8.77 15.46
CA ASN A 200 -0.90 -9.02 14.25
C ASN A 200 -1.64 -9.99 13.34
N ALA A 201 -2.26 -11.04 13.87
CA ALA A 201 -3.06 -11.99 13.10
C ALA A 201 -4.19 -11.27 12.34
N ARG A 202 -4.97 -10.45 13.04
CA ARG A 202 -6.02 -9.60 12.43
C ARG A 202 -5.47 -8.67 11.36
N GLN A 203 -4.35 -8.00 11.62
CA GLN A 203 -3.74 -7.09 10.63
C GLN A 203 -3.21 -7.85 9.42
N GLY A 204 -2.57 -9.00 9.65
CA GLY A 204 -2.10 -9.91 8.62
C GLY A 204 -3.24 -10.35 7.73
N PHE A 205 -4.37 -10.75 8.28
CA PHE A 205 -5.53 -11.16 7.49
C PHE A 205 -6.05 -10.05 6.58
N GLU A 206 -6.18 -8.82 7.10
CA GLU A 206 -6.63 -7.70 6.26
C GLU A 206 -5.61 -7.35 5.16
N MET A 207 -4.32 -7.48 5.42
CA MET A 207 -3.27 -7.32 4.41
C MET A 207 -3.32 -8.44 3.36
N PHE A 208 -3.46 -9.70 3.80
CA PHE A 208 -3.56 -10.87 2.94
C PHE A 208 -4.80 -10.80 2.05
N ARG A 209 -5.95 -10.38 2.60
CA ARG A 209 -7.18 -10.17 1.82
C ARG A 209 -7.00 -9.10 0.75
N ALA A 210 -6.36 -7.98 1.07
CA ALA A 210 -6.11 -6.92 0.10
C ALA A 210 -5.20 -7.40 -1.04
N PHE A 211 -4.16 -8.19 -0.70
CA PHE A 211 -3.31 -8.88 -1.67
C PHE A 211 -4.09 -9.89 -2.52
N TRP A 212 -4.90 -10.75 -1.90
CA TRP A 212 -5.67 -11.78 -2.60
C TRP A 212 -6.64 -11.17 -3.61
N ARG A 213 -7.32 -10.08 -3.22
CA ARG A 213 -8.19 -9.30 -4.12
C ARG A 213 -7.42 -8.66 -5.27
N TRP A 214 -6.18 -8.23 -5.04
CA TRP A 214 -5.32 -7.72 -6.11
C TRP A 214 -4.92 -8.83 -7.09
N CYS A 215 -4.72 -10.07 -6.62
CA CYS A 215 -4.44 -11.20 -7.51
C CYS A 215 -5.59 -11.52 -8.48
N VAL A 216 -6.85 -11.24 -8.10
CA VAL A 216 -8.03 -11.50 -8.94
C VAL A 216 -7.97 -10.78 -10.29
N SER A 217 -7.40 -9.57 -10.33
CA SER A 217 -7.29 -8.79 -11.57
C SER A 217 -6.03 -9.10 -12.40
N ARG A 218 -5.24 -10.11 -12.01
CA ARG A 218 -4.01 -10.51 -12.70
C ARG A 218 -4.23 -11.83 -13.42
N THR A 219 -3.92 -11.86 -14.71
CA THR A 219 -4.11 -13.05 -15.53
C THR A 219 -3.31 -14.25 -15.04
N GLU A 220 -2.12 -14.01 -14.48
CA GLU A 220 -1.24 -15.07 -13.97
C GLU A 220 -1.72 -15.70 -12.65
N TYR A 221 -2.56 -15.01 -11.87
CA TYR A 221 -3.01 -15.50 -10.55
C TYR A 221 -4.53 -15.79 -10.53
N GLY A 222 -5.34 -14.94 -11.15
CA GLY A 222 -6.80 -15.02 -11.15
C GLY A 222 -7.35 -16.34 -11.69
N VAL A 223 -6.60 -17.03 -12.54
CA VAL A 223 -6.99 -18.33 -13.13
C VAL A 223 -6.80 -19.53 -12.19
N VAL A 224 -6.05 -19.38 -11.09
CA VAL A 224 -5.74 -20.48 -10.15
C VAL A 224 -6.24 -20.24 -8.72
N ILE A 225 -6.86 -19.10 -8.45
CA ILE A 225 -7.38 -18.76 -7.13
C ILE A 225 -8.90 -18.76 -7.10
N ASP A 226 -9.47 -19.04 -5.92
CA ASP A 226 -10.84 -18.70 -5.61
C ASP A 226 -10.88 -17.35 -4.86
N PRO A 227 -11.52 -16.29 -5.41
CA PRO A 227 -11.62 -15.00 -4.75
C PRO A 227 -12.44 -15.02 -3.44
N LEU A 228 -13.31 -16.01 -3.25
CA LEU A 228 -14.24 -16.05 -2.11
C LEU A 228 -13.61 -16.61 -0.82
N VAL A 229 -12.42 -17.23 -0.90
CA VAL A 229 -11.74 -17.82 0.27
C VAL A 229 -11.48 -16.81 1.39
N VAL A 230 -11.21 -15.54 1.03
CA VAL A 230 -10.96 -14.43 1.98
C VAL A 230 -12.25 -13.73 2.45
N GLU A 231 -13.40 -14.15 1.92
CA GLU A 231 -14.73 -13.60 2.21
C GLU A 231 -15.61 -14.54 3.03
N SER A 232 -15.14 -15.76 3.31
CA SER A 232 -15.86 -16.73 4.13
C SER A 232 -16.27 -16.15 5.48
N LYS A 233 -17.54 -16.34 5.87
CA LYS A 233 -18.09 -15.91 7.15
C LYS A 233 -17.39 -16.63 8.31
N ASP A 234 -17.18 -17.93 8.20
CA ASP A 234 -16.53 -18.72 9.24
C ASP A 234 -15.09 -18.26 9.50
N LEU A 235 -14.39 -17.80 8.44
CA LEU A 235 -13.07 -17.19 8.58
C LEU A 235 -13.15 -15.84 9.29
N ARG A 236 -14.17 -15.03 8.99
CA ARG A 236 -14.41 -13.72 9.62
C ARG A 236 -14.63 -13.84 11.13
N ASP A 237 -15.32 -14.89 11.55
CA ASP A 237 -15.63 -15.12 12.97
C ASP A 237 -14.37 -15.46 13.79
N GLU A 238 -13.32 -16.01 13.17
CA GLU A 238 -12.02 -16.24 13.82
C GLU A 238 -11.14 -14.98 13.91
N VAL A 239 -11.47 -13.90 13.18
CA VAL A 239 -10.69 -12.67 13.17
C VAL A 239 -10.90 -11.93 14.50
N PRO A 240 -9.84 -11.72 15.31
CA PRO A 240 -10.01 -11.11 16.63
C PRO A 240 -10.63 -9.72 16.54
N SER A 241 -11.57 -9.43 17.46
CA SER A 241 -12.11 -8.09 17.60
C SER A 241 -11.04 -7.12 18.10
N ARG A 242 -11.17 -5.83 17.75
CA ARG A 242 -10.31 -4.79 18.33
C ARG A 242 -10.70 -4.61 19.79
N LYS A 243 -9.80 -4.92 20.72
CA LYS A 243 -10.01 -4.62 22.13
C LYS A 243 -10.24 -3.11 22.31
N SER A 244 -11.30 -2.77 23.04
CA SER A 244 -11.59 -1.38 23.41
C SER A 244 -10.44 -0.82 24.26
N LYS A 245 -10.11 0.45 24.04
CA LYS A 245 -9.15 1.22 24.85
C LYS A 245 -9.86 2.28 25.69
N GLN A 246 -11.09 2.01 26.09
CA GLN A 246 -11.95 2.97 26.79
C GLN A 246 -11.34 3.46 28.11
N PHE A 247 -10.56 2.63 28.79
CA PHE A 247 -9.90 2.98 30.06
C PHE A 247 -8.49 3.57 29.90
N ASP A 248 -8.00 3.76 28.66
CA ASP A 248 -6.73 4.45 28.38
C ASP A 248 -6.96 5.98 28.40
N VAL A 249 -7.34 6.50 29.57
CA VAL A 249 -7.77 7.88 29.77
C VAL A 249 -7.52 8.32 31.23
N LEU A 250 -7.10 9.57 31.45
CA LEU A 250 -7.13 10.15 32.79
C LEU A 250 -8.54 10.64 33.12
N GLN A 251 -8.93 10.51 34.38
CA GLN A 251 -10.18 11.03 34.89
C GLN A 251 -9.93 12.39 35.57
N ARG A 252 -10.99 13.15 35.78
CA ARG A 252 -10.95 14.45 36.49
C ARG A 252 -10.18 14.36 37.81
N SER A 253 -10.48 13.36 38.64
CA SER A 253 -9.83 13.12 39.93
C SER A 253 -8.33 12.83 39.84
N HIS A 254 -7.83 12.41 38.67
CA HIS A 254 -6.41 12.11 38.46
C HIS A 254 -5.58 13.35 38.14
N LEU A 255 -6.20 14.48 37.77
CA LEU A 255 -5.48 15.63 37.20
C LEU A 255 -4.46 16.23 38.17
N SER A 256 -4.84 16.50 39.42
CA SER A 256 -3.93 17.06 40.42
C SER A 256 -2.67 16.21 40.63
N ALA A 257 -2.85 14.91 40.88
CA ALA A 257 -1.73 13.98 41.08
C ALA A 257 -0.87 13.82 39.80
N TRP A 258 -1.50 13.76 38.63
CA TRP A 258 -0.80 13.64 37.36
C TRP A 258 0.06 14.87 37.06
N PHE A 259 -0.50 16.08 37.20
CA PHE A 259 0.25 17.32 36.97
C PHE A 259 1.39 17.48 37.97
N ALA A 260 1.18 17.15 39.24
CA ALA A 260 2.24 17.19 40.26
C ALA A 260 3.43 16.30 39.85
N ALA A 261 3.17 15.05 39.46
CA ALA A 261 4.23 14.12 39.06
C ALA A 261 4.90 14.50 37.72
N VAL A 262 4.12 14.97 36.74
CA VAL A 262 4.66 15.39 35.43
C VAL A 262 5.50 16.66 35.54
N ARG A 263 5.09 17.64 36.37
CA ARG A 263 5.83 18.88 36.58
C ARG A 263 7.18 18.68 37.27
N ALA A 264 7.37 17.57 37.98
CA ALA A 264 8.65 17.17 38.57
C ALA A 264 9.64 16.53 37.56
N LEU A 265 9.21 16.25 36.33
CA LEU A 265 10.08 15.75 35.27
C LEU A 265 10.95 16.86 34.68
N ASN A 266 11.91 16.49 33.82
CA ASN A 266 12.68 17.43 33.03
C ASN A 266 11.77 18.47 32.33
N PRO A 267 12.10 19.77 32.30
CA PRO A 267 11.23 20.82 31.77
C PRO A 267 10.68 20.56 30.36
N VAL A 268 11.50 20.02 29.45
CA VAL A 268 11.09 19.72 28.07
C VAL A 268 10.06 18.58 28.05
N ILE A 269 10.31 17.51 28.80
CA ILE A 269 9.40 16.36 28.89
C ILE A 269 8.09 16.76 29.60
N SER A 270 8.20 17.53 30.68
CA SER A 270 7.07 18.07 31.43
C SER A 270 6.16 18.92 30.55
N ALA A 271 6.73 19.90 29.84
CA ALA A 271 5.97 20.75 28.92
C ALA A 271 5.36 19.95 27.77
N TYR A 272 6.09 18.97 27.21
CA TYR A 272 5.59 18.11 26.14
C TYR A 272 4.36 17.30 26.56
N LEU A 273 4.41 16.64 27.72
CA LEU A 273 3.30 15.84 28.23
C LEU A 273 2.07 16.70 28.53
N GLN A 274 2.28 17.88 29.13
CA GLN A 274 1.21 18.85 29.37
C GLN A 274 0.62 19.36 28.06
N ALA A 275 1.44 19.67 27.06
CA ALA A 275 0.97 20.09 25.73
C ALA A 275 0.11 19.01 25.05
N LEU A 276 0.47 17.72 25.18
CA LEU A 276 -0.36 16.63 24.65
C LEU A 276 -1.75 16.57 25.29
N LEU A 277 -1.82 16.75 26.62
CA LEU A 277 -3.10 16.77 27.35
C LEU A 277 -3.92 18.03 27.04
N LEU A 278 -3.26 19.18 26.94
CA LEU A 278 -3.92 20.47 26.75
C LEU A 278 -4.45 20.67 25.33
N THR A 279 -3.80 20.07 24.33
CA THR A 279 -4.16 20.27 22.91
C THR A 279 -4.80 19.05 22.26
N GLY A 280 -4.65 17.86 22.86
CA GLY A 280 -5.03 16.61 22.21
C GLY A 280 -4.27 16.33 20.92
N ALA A 281 -3.15 17.01 20.61
CA ALA A 281 -2.37 16.78 19.40
C ALA A 281 -1.79 15.35 19.35
N ARG A 282 -1.49 14.84 18.15
CA ARG A 282 -0.83 13.53 18.05
C ARG A 282 0.61 13.65 18.58
N ARG A 283 1.14 12.56 19.17
CA ARG A 283 2.50 12.53 19.74
C ARG A 283 3.58 13.03 18.77
N GLU A 284 3.53 12.60 17.51
CA GLU A 284 4.51 13.00 16.50
C GLU A 284 4.30 14.43 16.02
N GLU A 285 3.04 14.88 15.89
CA GLU A 285 2.70 16.27 15.56
C GLU A 285 3.37 17.22 16.56
N MET A 286 3.10 17.01 17.85
CA MET A 286 3.65 17.82 18.93
C MET A 286 5.18 17.71 19.00
N ALA A 287 5.75 16.50 18.84
CA ALA A 287 7.20 16.30 18.90
C ALA A 287 7.92 16.92 17.70
N SER A 288 7.22 17.17 16.59
CA SER A 288 7.77 17.80 15.38
C SER A 288 7.61 19.32 15.33
N LEU A 289 7.07 19.96 16.37
CA LEU A 289 6.97 21.42 16.40
C LEU A 289 8.35 22.08 16.41
N THR A 290 8.51 23.05 15.53
CA THR A 290 9.67 23.95 15.49
C THR A 290 9.30 25.32 16.04
N TRP A 291 10.29 26.12 16.43
CA TRP A 291 10.03 27.48 16.93
C TRP A 291 9.32 28.39 15.93
N GLN A 292 9.47 28.13 14.63
CA GLN A 292 8.76 28.85 13.56
C GLN A 292 7.27 28.50 13.51
N ASP A 293 6.87 27.37 14.08
CA ASP A 293 5.48 26.93 14.14
C ASP A 293 4.71 27.58 15.30
N ILE A 294 5.38 28.34 16.18
CA ILE A 294 4.77 28.98 17.36
C ILE A 294 4.71 30.48 17.17
N ASP A 295 3.49 31.01 17.20
CA ASP A 295 3.23 32.44 17.15
C ASP A 295 2.77 32.93 18.52
N PHE A 296 3.69 33.52 19.28
CA PHE A 296 3.40 34.10 20.60
C PHE A 296 2.68 35.45 20.51
N GLN A 297 2.72 36.13 19.35
CA GLN A 297 2.03 37.41 19.16
C GLN A 297 0.54 37.18 18.93
N TRP A 298 0.21 36.23 18.06
CA TRP A 298 -1.17 35.91 17.67
C TRP A 298 -1.71 34.66 18.37
N ASN A 299 -0.99 34.15 19.38
CA ASN A 299 -1.37 33.00 20.19
C ASN A 299 -1.83 31.80 19.35
N SER A 300 -0.97 31.35 18.43
CA SER A 300 -1.28 30.22 17.56
C SER A 300 -0.14 29.22 17.44
N ILE A 301 -0.49 27.96 17.21
CA ILE A 301 0.45 26.87 16.92
C ILE A 301 0.10 26.28 15.55
N TRP A 302 1.09 26.21 14.66
CA TRP A 302 0.97 25.53 13.38
C TRP A 302 1.32 24.05 13.52
N VAL A 303 0.31 23.19 13.55
CA VAL A 303 0.48 21.74 13.65
C VAL A 303 0.49 21.12 12.26
N LYS A 304 1.68 20.71 11.81
CA LYS A 304 1.87 20.00 10.54
C LYS A 304 1.31 18.58 10.62
N ASP A 305 0.53 18.17 9.62
CA ASP A 305 0.02 16.80 9.49
C ASP A 305 0.77 16.08 8.36
N LYS A 306 1.02 14.77 8.52
CA LYS A 306 1.58 13.92 7.45
C LYS A 306 0.55 13.61 6.35
N VAL A 307 -0.74 13.73 6.65
CA VAL A 307 -1.84 13.39 5.73
C VAL A 307 -2.29 14.60 4.91
N HIS A 308 -2.34 15.78 5.52
CA HIS A 308 -2.72 17.04 4.87
C HIS A 308 -1.54 18.00 4.85
N GLU A 309 -1.04 18.30 3.64
CA GLU A 309 0.19 19.10 3.43
C GLU A 309 0.12 20.49 4.07
N GLU A 310 -1.09 21.06 4.16
CA GLU A 310 -1.34 22.39 4.73
C GLU A 310 -1.27 22.41 6.27
N GLY A 311 -1.38 21.26 6.95
CA GLY A 311 -1.46 21.23 8.41
C GLY A 311 -2.71 21.94 8.96
N ARG A 312 -2.68 22.33 10.25
CA ARG A 312 -3.75 23.12 10.88
C ARG A 312 -3.20 24.09 11.90
N LYS A 313 -3.85 25.24 12.06
CA LYS A 313 -3.62 26.14 13.20
C LYS A 313 -4.50 25.75 14.38
N ILE A 314 -3.92 25.72 15.58
CA ILE A 314 -4.66 25.59 16.85
C ILE A 314 -4.29 26.75 17.78
N PRO A 315 -5.15 27.08 18.76
CA PRO A 315 -4.83 28.13 19.74
C PRO A 315 -3.60 27.77 20.59
N LEU A 316 -2.75 28.77 20.84
CA LEU A 316 -1.75 28.73 21.89
C LEU A 316 -2.37 29.33 23.15
N THR A 317 -2.85 28.47 24.04
CA THR A 317 -3.51 28.91 25.27
C THR A 317 -2.50 29.50 26.27
N PRO A 318 -2.90 30.46 27.14
CA PRO A 318 -1.96 31.24 27.94
C PRO A 318 -1.00 30.43 28.83
N TYR A 319 -1.47 29.36 29.47
CA TYR A 319 -0.59 28.53 30.30
C TYR A 319 0.39 27.73 29.43
N LEU A 320 -0.09 27.12 28.34
CA LEU A 320 0.78 26.48 27.37
C LEU A 320 1.82 27.45 26.80
N ALA A 321 1.44 28.70 26.47
CA ALA A 321 2.36 29.74 26.04
C ALA A 321 3.48 29.96 27.06
N SER A 322 3.12 30.06 28.35
CA SER A 322 4.10 30.23 29.43
C SER A 322 5.06 29.04 29.54
N LEU A 323 4.55 27.81 29.39
CA LEU A 323 5.37 26.60 29.39
C LEU A 323 6.35 26.58 28.23
N LEU A 324 5.89 26.89 27.02
CA LEU A 324 6.73 26.90 25.82
C LEU A 324 7.76 28.03 25.86
N ALA A 325 7.38 29.22 26.33
CA ALA A 325 8.30 30.36 26.46
C ALA A 325 9.46 30.09 27.43
N ALA A 326 9.22 29.27 28.46
CA ALA A 326 10.25 28.87 29.43
C ALA A 326 11.21 27.77 28.94
N LEU A 327 10.94 27.15 27.77
CA LEU A 327 11.80 26.06 27.27
C LEU A 327 13.12 26.60 26.68
N PRO A 328 14.23 25.86 26.84
CA PRO A 328 15.51 26.26 26.28
C PRO A 328 15.52 26.12 24.75
N ARG A 329 15.88 27.21 24.06
CA ARG A 329 16.00 27.26 22.59
C ARG A 329 17.32 26.66 22.09
N ARG A 330 17.55 25.38 22.37
CA ARG A 330 18.81 24.68 22.03
C ARG A 330 19.00 24.45 20.53
N ASN A 331 17.92 24.23 19.80
CA ASN A 331 17.90 23.95 18.37
C ASN A 331 16.53 24.34 17.79
N GLN A 332 16.27 23.97 16.53
CA GLN A 332 15.02 24.32 15.84
C GLN A 332 13.75 23.76 16.50
N TRP A 333 13.85 22.67 17.28
CA TRP A 333 12.70 21.99 17.88
C TRP A 333 12.26 22.69 19.16
N VAL A 334 10.95 22.86 19.34
CA VAL A 334 10.36 23.37 20.59
C VAL A 334 10.67 22.40 21.73
N PHE A 335 10.43 21.11 21.50
CA PHE A 335 10.78 20.05 22.44
C PHE A 335 12.12 19.42 22.07
N SER A 336 13.20 20.08 22.50
CA SER A 336 14.58 19.64 22.24
C SER A 336 15.03 18.48 23.15
N SER A 337 15.86 17.58 22.61
CA SER A 337 16.56 16.54 23.36
C SER A 337 18.07 16.65 23.16
N VAL A 338 18.82 16.60 24.26
CA VAL A 338 20.29 16.62 24.25
C VAL A 338 20.91 15.27 23.92
N SER A 339 20.18 14.18 24.11
CA SER A 339 20.66 12.80 23.89
C SER A 339 20.26 12.22 22.53
N ALA A 340 19.32 12.86 21.82
CA ALA A 340 18.87 12.39 20.52
C ALA A 340 19.77 12.93 19.41
N ALA A 341 20.19 12.07 18.47
CA ALA A 341 21.07 12.44 17.36
C ALA A 341 20.50 13.58 16.48
N ASN A 342 19.18 13.65 16.32
CA ASN A 342 18.50 14.72 15.56
C ASN A 342 18.07 15.91 16.43
N GLY A 343 18.45 15.91 17.72
CA GLY A 343 18.13 16.97 18.68
C GLY A 343 16.64 17.07 19.07
N ARG A 344 15.77 16.17 18.59
CA ARG A 344 14.32 16.19 18.80
C ARG A 344 13.94 15.26 19.96
N ILE A 345 12.93 15.61 20.75
CA ILE A 345 12.39 14.70 21.75
C ILE A 345 11.97 13.37 21.11
N ALA A 346 12.47 12.27 21.66
CA ALA A 346 11.95 10.95 21.40
C ALA A 346 10.81 10.66 22.38
N GLU A 347 9.83 9.85 21.96
CA GLU A 347 8.64 9.53 22.75
C GLU A 347 8.96 9.27 24.25
N PRO A 348 8.55 10.14 25.19
CA PRO A 348 8.97 10.06 26.60
C PRO A 348 8.12 9.05 27.40
N ARG A 349 7.89 7.86 26.84
CA ARG A 349 7.06 6.80 27.44
C ARG A 349 7.59 6.36 28.81
N ILE A 350 8.90 6.18 28.94
CA ILE A 350 9.52 5.71 30.20
C ILE A 350 9.33 6.76 31.32
N PRO A 351 9.70 8.05 31.11
CA PRO A 351 9.40 9.11 32.08
C PRO A 351 7.92 9.24 32.44
N HIS A 352 7.01 9.16 31.47
CA HIS A 352 5.56 9.26 31.72
C HIS A 352 5.05 8.08 32.57
N ASN A 353 5.45 6.85 32.25
CA ASN A 353 5.11 5.67 33.06
C ASN A 353 5.63 5.80 34.50
N ARG A 354 6.83 6.35 34.68
CA ARG A 354 7.39 6.61 36.01
C ARG A 354 6.56 7.65 36.76
N ALA A 355 6.15 8.75 36.11
CA ALA A 355 5.29 9.77 36.71
C ALA A 355 3.93 9.20 37.13
N LEU A 356 3.30 8.35 36.30
CA LEU A 356 2.06 7.65 36.67
C LEU A 356 2.25 6.76 37.89
N SER A 357 3.35 5.99 37.94
CA SER A 357 3.65 5.13 39.09
C SER A 357 3.88 5.93 40.38
N VAL A 358 4.59 7.06 40.31
CA VAL A 358 4.82 7.95 41.46
C VAL A 358 3.51 8.56 41.95
N ALA A 359 2.60 8.90 41.03
CA ALA A 359 1.29 9.45 41.34
C ALA A 359 0.26 8.40 41.79
N GLY A 360 0.60 7.10 41.80
CA GLY A 360 -0.34 6.02 42.10
C GLY A 360 -1.48 5.89 41.08
N LEU A 361 -1.26 6.30 39.83
CA LEU A 361 -2.28 6.36 38.79
C LEU A 361 -2.29 5.10 37.92
N PRO A 362 -3.45 4.74 37.34
CA PRO A 362 -3.53 3.65 36.38
C PRO A 362 -2.68 3.93 35.13
N PRO A 363 -2.28 2.88 34.39
CA PRO A 363 -1.49 3.04 33.18
C PRO A 363 -2.28 3.80 32.12
N VAL A 364 -1.73 4.93 31.65
CA VAL A 364 -2.25 5.73 30.55
C VAL A 364 -1.15 5.92 29.53
N THR A 365 -1.44 5.67 28.26
CA THR A 365 -0.47 5.87 27.17
C THR A 365 -0.43 7.34 26.75
N LEU A 366 0.58 7.74 25.98
CA LEU A 366 0.61 9.08 25.38
C LEU A 366 -0.56 9.32 24.41
N HIS A 367 -1.05 8.27 23.75
CA HIS A 367 -2.28 8.37 22.96
C HIS A 367 -3.52 8.46 23.86
N GLY A 368 -3.45 7.89 25.07
CA GLY A 368 -4.44 8.08 26.12
C GLY A 368 -4.56 9.53 26.58
N LEU A 369 -3.48 10.32 26.60
CA LEU A 369 -3.56 11.77 26.86
C LEU A 369 -4.39 12.51 25.80
N ARG A 370 -4.28 12.11 24.52
CA ARG A 370 -5.15 12.62 23.46
C ARG A 370 -6.61 12.23 23.65
N ARG A 371 -6.90 11.00 24.11
CA ARG A 371 -8.26 10.57 24.47
C ARG A 371 -8.80 11.33 25.67
N THR A 372 -7.90 11.63 26.61
CA THR A 372 -8.18 12.42 27.80
C THR A 372 -8.63 13.82 27.42
N PHE A 373 -7.93 14.50 26.51
CA PHE A 373 -8.38 15.79 25.98
C PHE A 373 -9.83 15.74 25.49
N ALA A 374 -10.15 14.80 24.60
CA ALA A 374 -11.51 14.67 24.06
C ALA A 374 -12.56 14.36 25.15
N SER A 375 -12.21 13.49 26.11
CA SER A 375 -13.14 13.07 27.17
C SER A 375 -13.36 14.16 28.20
N LEU A 376 -12.32 14.94 28.52
CA LEU A 376 -12.39 16.02 29.49
C LEU A 376 -13.02 17.29 28.91
N ALA A 377 -12.93 17.50 27.59
CA ALA A 377 -13.55 18.63 26.91
C ALA A 377 -15.09 18.66 27.07
N GLU A 378 -15.72 17.51 27.33
CA GLU A 378 -17.16 17.42 27.64
C GLU A 378 -17.52 18.14 28.96
N TRP A 379 -16.61 18.22 29.95
CA TRP A 379 -16.88 18.92 31.22
C TRP A 379 -17.00 20.44 31.08
N VAL A 380 -16.46 21.00 30.00
CA VAL A 380 -16.60 22.42 29.65
C VAL A 380 -17.56 22.62 28.48
N GLU A 381 -18.33 21.58 28.12
CA GLU A 381 -19.31 21.58 27.03
C GLU A 381 -18.72 22.02 25.68
N MET A 382 -17.44 21.72 25.43
CA MET A 382 -16.78 22.10 24.20
C MET A 382 -17.47 21.41 23.01
N PRO A 383 -17.94 22.15 21.99
CA PRO A 383 -18.59 21.54 20.84
C PRO A 383 -17.70 20.49 20.15
N ARG A 384 -18.26 19.32 19.84
CA ARG A 384 -17.51 18.19 19.24
C ARG A 384 -16.72 18.56 17.99
N GLY A 385 -17.27 19.45 17.15
CA GLY A 385 -16.58 19.94 15.96
C GLY A 385 -15.33 20.79 16.27
N ILE A 386 -15.32 21.52 17.39
CA ILE A 386 -14.16 22.28 17.88
C ILE A 386 -13.10 21.32 18.43
N VAL A 387 -13.52 20.36 19.26
CA VAL A 387 -12.64 19.27 19.75
C VAL A 387 -11.97 18.55 18.57
N ALA A 388 -12.77 18.15 17.58
CA ALA A 388 -12.30 17.47 16.37
C ALA A 388 -11.30 18.32 15.58
N GLN A 389 -11.56 19.62 15.41
CA GLN A 389 -10.69 20.53 14.67
C GLN A 389 -9.36 20.77 15.40
N ILE A 390 -9.37 21.02 16.71
CA ILE A 390 -8.15 21.16 17.52
C ILE A 390 -7.32 19.86 17.45
N MET A 391 -7.97 18.70 17.56
CA MET A 391 -7.33 17.39 17.46
C MET A 391 -6.85 17.04 16.04
N GLY A 392 -7.35 17.69 14.99
CA GLY A 392 -7.08 17.30 13.60
C GLY A 392 -7.72 15.96 13.22
N HIS A 393 -8.98 15.77 13.61
CA HIS A 393 -9.83 14.70 13.06
C HIS A 393 -10.43 15.16 11.73
N ALA A 394 -10.49 14.24 10.76
CA ALA A 394 -11.21 14.50 9.53
C ALA A 394 -12.70 14.76 9.84
N PRO A 395 -13.32 15.76 9.21
CA PRO A 395 -14.74 16.05 9.39
C PRO A 395 -15.58 14.80 9.14
N SER A 396 -16.52 14.54 10.05
CA SER A 396 -17.35 13.33 9.99
C SER A 396 -18.51 13.46 9.02
N ALA A 397 -19.00 14.69 8.82
CA ALA A 397 -20.12 15.01 7.96
C ALA A 397 -19.69 15.87 6.76
N THR A 398 -20.37 15.70 5.61
CA THR A 398 -20.15 16.50 4.39
C THR A 398 -20.28 18.00 4.64
N ALA A 399 -21.22 18.41 5.50
CA ALA A 399 -21.41 19.82 5.87
C ALA A 399 -20.20 20.40 6.62
N GLU A 400 -19.65 19.66 7.59
CA GLU A 400 -18.44 20.05 8.31
C GLU A 400 -17.20 20.10 7.40
N ARG A 401 -17.20 19.32 6.31
CA ARG A 401 -16.08 19.29 5.35
C ARG A 401 -16.07 20.48 4.39
N HIS A 402 -17.24 20.97 3.98
CA HIS A 402 -17.34 21.93 2.87
C HIS A 402 -17.91 23.30 3.22
N TYR A 403 -18.67 23.43 4.32
CA TYR A 403 -19.46 24.64 4.59
C TYR A 403 -19.14 25.32 5.93
N ILE A 404 -18.51 24.62 6.88
CA ILE A 404 -18.22 25.17 8.21
C ILE A 404 -16.72 25.44 8.33
N ASN A 405 -16.33 26.71 8.28
CA ASN A 405 -14.99 27.16 8.65
C ASN A 405 -15.03 27.78 10.05
N ARG A 406 -14.40 27.15 11.04
CA ARG A 406 -14.30 27.72 12.39
C ARG A 406 -13.00 28.52 12.50
N PRO A 407 -13.07 29.84 12.75
CA PRO A 407 -11.89 30.69 12.84
C PRO A 407 -11.11 30.37 14.13
N LEU A 408 -9.82 30.75 14.16
CA LEU A 408 -8.91 30.43 15.26
C LEU A 408 -9.39 31.02 16.59
N GLU A 409 -9.98 32.21 16.56
CA GLU A 409 -10.51 32.95 17.69
C GLU A 409 -11.65 32.18 18.37
N LEU A 410 -12.53 31.56 17.57
CA LEU A 410 -13.59 30.70 18.09
C LEU A 410 -13.01 29.45 18.76
N LEU A 411 -11.96 28.85 18.18
CA LEU A 411 -11.26 27.74 18.82
C LEU A 411 -10.64 28.21 20.15
N ALA A 412 -10.03 29.40 20.17
CA ALA A 412 -9.35 29.95 21.34
C ALA A 412 -10.29 30.20 22.52
N VAL A 413 -11.54 30.64 22.27
CA VAL A 413 -12.56 30.79 23.33
C VAL A 413 -12.77 29.49 24.08
N TRP A 414 -13.02 28.39 23.36
CA TRP A 414 -13.30 27.10 23.99
C TRP A 414 -12.05 26.43 24.54
N HIS A 415 -10.93 26.55 23.82
CA HIS A 415 -9.66 25.98 24.25
C HIS A 415 -9.13 26.66 25.52
N GLY A 416 -9.30 27.98 25.64
CA GLY A 416 -9.00 28.74 26.86
C GLY A 416 -9.88 28.33 28.04
N LYS A 417 -11.20 28.14 27.84
CA LYS A 417 -12.10 27.59 28.88
C LYS A 417 -11.65 26.21 29.35
N TYR A 418 -11.27 25.35 28.41
CA TYR A 418 -10.75 24.02 28.72
C TYR A 418 -9.44 24.08 29.51
N GLU A 419 -8.47 24.89 29.09
CA GLU A 419 -7.20 25.05 29.81
C GLU A 419 -7.44 25.57 31.24
N ALA A 420 -8.25 26.61 31.41
CA ALA A 420 -8.56 27.17 32.73
C ALA A 420 -9.19 26.12 33.67
N TRP A 421 -10.14 25.34 33.16
CA TRP A 421 -10.78 24.25 33.91
C TRP A 421 -9.78 23.15 34.28
N ILE A 422 -8.91 22.73 33.35
CA ILE A 422 -7.86 21.74 33.62
C ILE A 422 -6.92 22.23 34.73
N LEU A 423 -6.51 23.50 34.71
CA LEU A 423 -5.63 24.08 35.73
C LEU A 423 -6.30 24.14 37.10
N GLN A 424 -7.59 24.49 37.15
CA GLN A 424 -8.38 24.47 38.37
C GLN A 424 -8.42 23.06 38.98
N GLU A 425 -8.76 22.05 38.19
CA GLU A 425 -8.80 20.65 38.65
C GLU A 425 -7.42 20.08 38.99
N ALA A 426 -6.36 20.62 38.39
CA ALA A 426 -4.99 20.29 38.72
C ALA A 426 -4.47 21.00 40.00
N GLY A 427 -5.19 22.00 40.51
CA GLY A 427 -4.74 22.84 41.63
C GLY A 427 -3.57 23.76 41.26
N ILE A 428 -3.50 24.20 39.99
CA ILE A 428 -2.42 25.05 39.49
C ILE A 428 -2.89 26.51 39.47
N ASN A 429 -2.32 27.33 40.35
CA ASN A 429 -2.53 28.76 40.33
C ASN A 429 -1.70 29.39 39.20
N PHE A 430 -2.38 29.82 38.14
CA PHE A 430 -1.79 30.52 37.02
C PHE A 430 -2.58 31.79 36.73
N ALA A 431 -1.92 32.94 36.81
CA ALA A 431 -2.44 34.21 36.34
C ALA A 431 -1.73 34.54 35.03
N PRO A 432 -2.46 34.67 33.90
CA PRO A 432 -1.83 35.05 32.65
C PRO A 432 -1.26 36.46 32.79
N THR A 433 0.05 36.61 32.62
CA THR A 433 0.66 37.93 32.49
C THR A 433 0.13 38.52 31.19
N GLN A 434 -0.61 39.64 31.25
CA GLN A 434 -0.91 40.41 30.06
C GLN A 434 0.42 40.73 29.39
N ALA A 435 0.63 40.28 28.15
CA ALA A 435 1.78 40.67 27.38
C ALA A 435 1.72 42.19 27.22
N GLY A 436 2.52 42.90 28.01
CA GLY A 436 2.74 44.33 27.81
C GLY A 436 3.18 44.51 26.37
N LEU A 437 2.56 45.47 25.67
CA LEU A 437 2.95 45.91 24.34
C LEU A 437 4.43 46.34 24.38
N HIS A 438 5.34 45.42 24.11
CA HIS A 438 6.72 45.79 23.82
C HIS A 438 6.74 46.27 22.37
N ALA A 439 6.66 47.58 22.20
CA ALA A 439 7.05 48.23 20.96
C ALA A 439 8.50 47.83 20.66
N VAL A 440 8.69 47.07 19.58
CA VAL A 440 10.01 46.82 19.02
C VAL A 440 10.51 48.15 18.45
N LYS A 441 11.63 48.65 18.98
CA LYS A 441 12.42 49.71 18.33
C LYS A 441 13.28 49.10 17.23
#